data_AF-A0A917U2G9-F1
#
_entry.id   AF-A0A917U2G9-F1
#
_cell.length_a   1.000
_cell.length_b   1.000
_cell.length_c   1.000
_cell.angle_alpha   90.00
_cell.angle_beta   90.00
_cell.angle_gamma   90.00
#
_symmetry.space_group_name_H-M   'P 1'
#
loop_
_entity.id
_entity.type
_entity.pdbx_description
1 polymer ?
#
loop_
_entity_poly.entity_id
_entity_poly.type
_entity_poly.pdbx_seq_one_letter_code
_entity_poly.pdbx_strand_id
1 'polypeptide(L)'
;MESPGDRRDLQSVIDFLGTPLIVDVLRTIRDGRPPRENPDLCRYGDAVDVAVDALAAAGAVCRHPGAQHPGEPTLVLTTKGRLVCSLVDEVVGFDFDEAC
;
A
#
# COMPACT_ATOMS: atom_id res chain seq x y z
N MET A 1 29.04 -7.88 -2.24
CA MET A 1 29.08 -6.77 -3.22
C MET A 1 27.66 -6.60 -3.72
N GLU A 2 26.93 -5.64 -3.16
CA GLU A 2 25.60 -5.27 -3.69
C GLU A 2 25.78 -4.68 -5.09
N SER A 3 24.97 -5.12 -6.05
CA SER A 3 25.04 -4.60 -7.41
C SER A 3 24.47 -3.18 -7.42
N PRO A 4 25.03 -2.23 -8.19
CA PRO A 4 24.47 -0.89 -8.31
C PRO A 4 23.01 -0.89 -8.82
N GLY A 5 22.55 -1.98 -9.44
CA GLY A 5 21.13 -2.19 -9.78
C GLY A 5 20.23 -2.36 -8.55
N ASP A 6 20.67 -3.16 -7.58
CA ASP A 6 19.87 -3.49 -6.38
C ASP A 6 19.55 -2.23 -5.56
N ARG A 7 20.52 -1.31 -5.46
CA ARG A 7 20.33 -0.03 -4.76
C ARG A 7 19.32 0.88 -5.45
N ARG A 8 19.29 0.88 -6.79
CA ARG A 8 18.35 1.68 -7.59
C ARG A 8 16.93 1.13 -7.48
N ASP A 9 16.80 -0.18 -7.49
CA ASP A 9 15.52 -0.87 -7.34
C ASP A 9 14.96 -0.64 -5.93
N LEU A 10 15.81 -0.72 -4.90
CA LEU A 10 15.43 -0.39 -3.52
C LEU A 10 14.97 1.07 -3.39
N GLN A 11 15.69 2.03 -3.96
CA GLN A 11 15.28 3.44 -3.94
C GLN A 11 13.91 3.63 -4.60
N SER A 12 13.66 2.94 -5.72
CA SER A 12 12.37 3.01 -6.41
C SER A 12 11.21 2.47 -5.54
N VAL A 13 11.47 1.43 -4.75
CA VAL A 13 10.49 0.90 -3.79
C VAL A 13 10.24 1.90 -2.66
N ILE A 14 11.29 2.51 -2.12
CA ILE A 14 11.17 3.54 -1.07
C ILE A 14 10.38 4.74 -1.60
N ASP A 15 10.68 5.23 -2.80
CA ASP A 15 9.99 6.36 -3.42
C ASP A 15 8.51 6.04 -3.66
N PHE A 16 8.21 4.82 -4.10
CA PHE A 16 6.83 4.35 -4.26
C PHE A 16 6.08 4.32 -2.92
N LEU A 17 6.68 3.75 -1.87
CA LEU A 17 6.06 3.68 -0.54
C LEU A 17 5.97 5.05 0.15
N GLY A 18 6.88 5.96 -0.17
CA GLY A 18 6.87 7.35 0.29
C GLY A 18 5.86 8.25 -0.44
N THR A 19 5.23 7.75 -1.51
CA THR A 19 4.18 8.48 -2.20
C THR A 19 2.97 8.64 -1.28
N PRO A 20 2.36 9.85 -1.18
CA PRO A 20 1.23 10.09 -0.27
C PRO A 20 0.13 9.04 -0.41
N LEU A 21 -0.44 8.64 0.72
CA LEU A 21 -1.57 7.70 0.85
C LEU A 21 -1.27 6.24 0.49
N ILE A 22 -0.13 5.90 -0.13
CA ILE A 22 0.16 4.50 -0.51
C ILE A 22 0.15 3.58 0.71
N VAL A 23 0.86 3.95 1.78
CA VAL A 23 0.92 3.16 3.02
C VAL A 23 -0.44 3.10 3.72
N ASP A 24 -1.15 4.22 3.81
CA ASP A 24 -2.43 4.29 4.51
C ASP A 24 -3.53 3.50 3.79
N VAL A 25 -3.58 3.59 2.46
CA VAL A 25 -4.49 2.81 1.62
C VAL A 25 -4.15 1.32 1.70
N LEU A 26 -2.85 0.97 1.61
CA LEU A 26 -2.39 -0.41 1.73
C LEU A 26 -2.81 -1.03 3.08
N ARG A 27 -2.61 -0.30 4.18
CA ARG A 27 -3.03 -0.73 5.53
C ARG A 27 -4.55 -0.81 5.67
N THR A 28 -5.30 0.12 5.09
CA THR A 28 -6.76 0.10 5.13
C THR A 28 -7.32 -1.14 4.42
N ILE A 29 -6.76 -1.50 3.25
CA ILE A 29 -7.15 -2.71 2.51
C ILE A 29 -6.74 -3.97 3.28
N ARG A 30 -5.56 -3.98 3.93
CA ARG A 30 -5.12 -5.08 4.82
C ARG A 30 -6.15 -5.36 5.91
N ASP A 31 -6.72 -4.32 6.49
CA ASP A 31 -7.73 -4.41 7.54
C ASP A 31 -9.12 -4.83 7.01
N GLY A 32 -9.24 -5.12 5.71
CA GLY A 32 -10.49 -5.53 5.06
C GLY A 32 -11.49 -4.38 4.90
N ARG A 33 -11.04 -3.12 5.04
CA ARG A 33 -11.89 -1.94 4.91
C ARG A 33 -11.74 -1.31 3.52
N PRO A 34 -12.84 -0.83 2.92
CA PRO A 34 -12.75 -0.05 1.69
C PRO A 34 -12.13 1.33 1.99
N PRO A 35 -11.06 1.75 1.28
CA PRO A 35 -10.36 3.01 1.54
C PRO A 35 -11.26 4.25 1.50
N ARG A 36 -12.29 4.26 0.65
CA ARG A 36 -13.23 5.39 0.55
C ARG A 36 -14.12 5.58 1.77
N GLU A 37 -14.35 4.52 2.55
CA GLU A 37 -15.15 4.60 3.77
C GLU A 37 -14.31 4.87 5.02
N ASN A 38 -12.98 4.86 4.89
CA ASN A 38 -12.10 5.20 6.00
C ASN A 38 -12.17 6.74 6.25
N PRO A 39 -12.56 7.20 7.46
CA PRO A 39 -12.71 8.62 7.77
C PRO A 39 -11.45 9.46 7.53
N ASP A 40 -10.28 8.86 7.74
CA ASP A 40 -9.00 9.55 7.54
C ASP A 40 -8.66 9.70 6.06
N LEU A 41 -9.17 8.80 5.22
CA LEU A 41 -8.88 8.74 3.79
C LEU A 41 -9.96 9.37 2.92
N CYS A 42 -11.23 9.38 3.36
CA CYS A 42 -12.36 9.82 2.55
C CYS A 42 -12.24 11.29 2.10
N ARG A 43 -11.57 12.13 2.91
CA ARG A 43 -11.28 13.54 2.60
C ARG A 43 -10.34 13.73 1.41
N TYR A 44 -9.61 12.69 1.01
CA TYR A 44 -8.66 12.73 -0.09
C TYR A 44 -9.26 12.28 -1.44
N GLY A 45 -10.54 11.86 -1.46
CA GLY A 45 -11.32 11.62 -2.68
C GLY A 45 -10.54 10.85 -3.76
N ASP A 46 -10.42 11.44 -4.94
CA ASP A 46 -9.74 10.87 -6.12
C ASP A 46 -8.28 10.46 -5.85
N ALA A 47 -7.58 11.10 -4.91
CA ALA A 47 -6.20 10.71 -4.59
C ALA A 47 -6.12 9.31 -3.96
N VAL A 48 -7.17 8.88 -3.26
CA VAL A 48 -7.29 7.50 -2.76
C VAL A 48 -7.41 6.54 -3.94
N ASP A 49 -8.20 6.88 -4.96
CA ASP A 49 -8.36 6.03 -6.14
C ASP A 49 -7.06 5.87 -6.91
N VAL A 50 -6.31 6.97 -7.08
CA VAL A 50 -4.97 6.95 -7.69
C VAL A 50 -4.02 6.05 -6.91
N ALA A 51 -4.04 6.09 -5.57
CA ALA A 51 -3.23 5.21 -4.74
C ALA A 51 -3.65 3.72 -4.89
N VAL A 52 -4.96 3.44 -4.97
CA VAL A 52 -5.46 2.08 -5.23
C VAL A 52 -5.04 1.59 -6.62
N ASP A 53 -5.14 2.44 -7.65
CA ASP A 53 -4.68 2.13 -9.01
C ASP A 53 -3.18 1.83 -9.04
N ALA A 54 -2.37 2.64 -8.35
CA ALA A 54 -0.93 2.44 -8.26
C ALA A 54 -0.57 1.10 -7.56
N LEU A 55 -1.25 0.78 -6.45
CA LEU A 55 -1.08 -0.50 -5.76
C LEU A 55 -1.54 -1.70 -6.60
N ALA A 56 -2.60 -1.54 -7.39
CA ALA A 56 -3.08 -2.56 -8.31
C ALA A 56 -2.08 -2.77 -9.48
N ALA A 57 -1.58 -1.69 -10.06
CA ALA A 57 -0.54 -1.74 -11.10
C ALA A 57 0.76 -2.37 -10.59
N ALA A 58 1.11 -2.13 -9.32
CA ALA A 58 2.25 -2.78 -8.66
C ALA A 58 1.99 -4.27 -8.32
N GLY A 59 0.77 -4.77 -8.52
CA GLY A 59 0.37 -6.15 -8.20
C GLY A 59 0.23 -6.42 -6.70
N ALA A 60 0.14 -5.37 -5.86
CA ALA A 60 -0.06 -5.49 -4.42
C ALA A 60 -1.55 -5.69 -4.07
N VAL A 61 -2.46 -5.16 -4.90
CA VAL A 61 -3.91 -5.21 -4.71
C VAL A 61 -4.58 -5.84 -5.93
N CYS A 62 -5.59 -6.69 -5.69
CA CYS A 62 -6.52 -7.15 -6.71
C CYS A 62 -7.90 -6.52 -6.51
N ARG A 63 -8.59 -6.26 -7.62
CA ARG A 63 -9.99 -5.82 -7.65
C ARG A 63 -10.87 -6.99 -8.00
N HIS A 64 -11.75 -7.36 -7.08
CA HIS A 64 -12.81 -8.33 -7.34
C HIS A 64 -14.14 -7.62 -7.56
N PRO A 65 -15.05 -8.16 -8.40
CA PRO A 65 -16.41 -7.66 -8.47
C PRO A 65 -17.02 -7.67 -7.06
N GLY A 66 -17.60 -6.54 -6.64
CA GLY A 66 -18.20 -6.42 -5.31
C GLY A 66 -19.34 -7.40 -5.11
N ALA A 67 -19.28 -8.18 -4.03
CA ALA A 67 -20.37 -9.08 -3.65
C ALA A 67 -21.54 -8.35 -2.98
N GLN A 68 -21.30 -7.18 -2.39
CA GLN A 68 -22.27 -6.45 -1.54
C GLN A 68 -22.89 -5.23 -2.23
N HIS A 69 -22.17 -4.57 -3.14
CA HIS A 69 -22.70 -3.46 -3.95
C HIS A 69 -22.34 -3.68 -5.43
N PRO A 70 -23.35 -3.83 -6.32
CA PRO A 70 -23.10 -3.91 -7.75
C PRO A 70 -22.59 -2.54 -8.23
N GLY A 71 -21.26 -2.37 -8.29
CA GLY A 71 -20.61 -1.14 -8.74
C GLY A 71 -19.28 -0.84 -8.07
N GLU A 72 -19.05 -1.32 -6.85
CA GLU A 72 -17.81 -1.09 -6.13
C GLU A 72 -16.96 -2.36 -6.02
N PRO A 73 -15.70 -2.35 -6.52
CA PRO A 73 -14.86 -3.52 -6.44
C PRO A 73 -14.42 -3.79 -5.00
N THR A 74 -14.50 -5.05 -4.57
CA THR A 74 -13.85 -5.49 -3.34
C THR A 74 -12.34 -5.53 -3.57
N LEU A 75 -11.60 -4.76 -2.77
CA LEU A 75 -10.14 -4.70 -2.82
C LEU A 75 -9.54 -5.76 -1.89
N VAL A 76 -8.61 -6.55 -2.40
CA VAL A 76 -7.95 -7.61 -1.63
C VAL A 76 -6.44 -7.54 -1.85
N LEU A 77 -5.66 -7.66 -0.77
CA LEU A 77 -4.22 -7.78 -0.89
C LEU A 77 -3.82 -9.10 -1.56
N THR A 78 -2.92 -9.01 -2.52
CA THR A 78 -2.25 -10.19 -3.06
C THR A 78 -1.24 -10.74 -2.04
N THR A 79 -0.64 -11.90 -2.33
CA THR A 79 0.51 -12.39 -1.55
C THR A 79 1.64 -11.37 -1.51
N LYS A 80 1.90 -10.68 -2.63
CA LYS A 80 2.88 -9.59 -2.70
C LYS A 80 2.46 -8.42 -1.82
N GLY A 81 1.20 -7.98 -1.89
CA GLY A 81 0.69 -6.89 -1.05
C GLY A 81 0.83 -7.17 0.45
N ARG A 82 0.56 -8.40 0.88
CA ARG A 82 0.76 -8.81 2.28
C ARG A 82 2.23 -8.74 2.72
N LEU A 83 3.16 -9.18 1.88
CA LEU A 83 4.59 -9.08 2.16
C LEU A 83 5.04 -7.61 2.26
N VAL A 84 4.55 -6.75 1.37
CA VAL A 84 4.83 -5.31 1.41
C VAL A 84 4.26 -4.69 2.70
N CYS A 85 3.05 -5.07 3.13
CA CYS A 85 2.53 -4.62 4.44
C CYS A 85 3.47 -4.98 5.59
N SER A 86 3.90 -6.24 5.67
CA SER A 86 4.82 -6.68 6.73
C SER A 86 6.12 -5.88 6.72
N LEU A 87 6.71 -5.66 5.55
CA LEU A 87 7.91 -4.84 5.40
C LEU A 87 7.69 -3.39 5.85
N VAL A 88 6.56 -2.79 5.47
CA VAL A 88 6.21 -1.42 5.89
C VAL A 88 6.04 -1.34 7.40
N ASP A 89 5.42 -2.33 8.03
CA ASP A 89 5.25 -2.36 9.49
C ASP A 89 6.60 -2.50 10.21
N GLU A 90 7.52 -3.31 9.68
CA GLU A 90 8.91 -3.41 10.19
C GLU A 90 9.68 -2.10 10.03
N VAL A 91 9.59 -1.44 8.88
CA VAL A 91 10.30 -0.17 8.59
C VAL A 91 9.73 0.99 9.40
N VAL A 92 8.40 1.06 9.60
CA VAL A 92 7.79 2.09 10.45
C VAL A 92 8.15 1.89 11.92
N GLY A 93 8.39 0.64 12.35
CA GLY A 93 8.94 0.32 13.67
C GLY A 93 10.47 0.48 13.76
N PHE A 94 11.14 0.87 12.69
CA PHE A 94 12.58 1.09 12.67
C PHE A 94 12.91 2.44 13.32
N ASP A 95 12.99 2.44 14.65
CA ASP A 95 13.54 3.57 15.40
C ASP A 95 15.07 3.61 15.23
N PHE A 96 15.59 4.73 14.72
CA PHE A 96 17.05 4.97 14.65
C PHE A 96 17.68 5.22 16.02
N ASP A 97 16.89 5.22 17.10
CA ASP A 97 17.33 5.50 18.46
C ASP A 97 17.84 4.28 19.23
N GLU A 98 17.74 3.05 18.67
CA GLU A 98 18.35 1.86 19.30
C GLU A 98 19.81 1.66 18.84
N ALA A 99 20.62 2.71 19.00
CA ALA A 99 22.08 2.61 19.01
C ALA A 99 22.57 2.52 20.47
N CYS A 100 22.76 1.29 20.96
CA CYS A 100 23.62 0.98 22.11
C CYS A 100 24.73 0.04 21.64
#